data_AF-A0ABD5N5S0-F1
#
_entry.id   AF-A0ABD5N5S0-F1
#
_cell.length_a   1.000
_cell.length_b   1.000
_cell.length_c   1.000
_cell.angle_alpha   90.00
_cell.angle_beta   90.00
_cell.angle_gamma   90.00
#
_symmetry.space_group_name_H-M   'P 1'
#
loop_
_entity.id
_entity.type
_entity.pdbx_description
1 polymer ?
#
loop_
_entity_poly.entity_id
_entity_poly.type
_entity_poly.pdbx_seq_one_letter_code
_entity_poly.pdbx_strand_id
1 'polypeptide(L)'
;MSILEFMSTPGVEALINIILVLTLVGITAYYAYQASKQADQAIKQTDIMEKEGKRRYIVELMKYIIAPLIHKLESEIGPLKKRYYIGTQQGLLAENINKLVVKPEILLNDLKRDFPDLKKKIENHDDKCQILQEKLKNLDEAIYTPGFKEKCHERIAEYNKRYDASDPKFLSKDPLAYSPIAFVRYIINNISEAPESENFQDFWREYGAVFLEIRDREDIKAKIDEIDRIVEGLKKISQELKEELEKLRDNYRQEYDISIGEFDESLLLTYMGD
;
A
#
# COMPACT_ATOMS: atom_id res chain seq x y z
N MET A 1 22.45 56.76 -76.96
CA MET A 1 21.39 56.06 -76.21
C MET A 1 21.89 55.90 -74.79
N SER A 2 21.38 56.71 -73.87
CA SER A 2 21.79 56.62 -72.47
C SER A 2 21.22 55.34 -71.85
N ILE A 3 21.89 54.79 -70.83
CA ILE A 3 21.39 53.59 -70.11
C ILE A 3 19.94 53.82 -69.59
N LEU A 4 19.57 55.07 -69.31
CA LEU A 4 18.23 55.49 -68.91
C LEU A 4 17.17 55.37 -70.03
N GLU A 5 17.53 55.59 -71.29
CA GLU A 5 16.60 55.47 -72.43
C GLU A 5 16.33 54.00 -72.81
N PHE A 6 17.31 53.13 -72.62
CA PHE A 6 17.13 51.69 -72.87
C PHE A 6 16.24 51.04 -71.80
N MET A 7 16.34 51.49 -70.55
CA MET A 7 15.54 50.99 -69.43
C MET A 7 14.06 51.44 -69.45
N SER A 8 13.70 52.45 -70.25
CA SER A 8 12.31 52.93 -70.39
C SER A 8 11.57 52.29 -71.57
N THR A 9 12.14 51.26 -72.20
CA THR A 9 11.39 50.47 -73.17
C THR A 9 10.40 49.57 -72.44
N PRO A 10 9.11 49.54 -72.82
CA PRO A 10 8.07 48.82 -72.08
C PRO A 10 8.35 47.31 -71.93
N GLY A 11 9.17 46.73 -72.82
CA GLY A 11 9.64 45.34 -72.69
C GLY A 11 10.65 45.12 -71.56
N VAL A 12 11.52 46.09 -71.27
CA VAL A 12 12.53 45.99 -70.21
C VAL A 12 11.88 46.18 -68.83
N GLU A 13 10.94 47.12 -68.69
CA GLU A 13 10.17 47.30 -67.46
C GLU A 13 9.33 46.05 -67.09
N ALA A 14 8.68 45.43 -68.09
CA ALA A 14 7.95 44.19 -67.91
C ALA A 14 8.88 43.05 -67.43
N LEU A 15 10.08 42.95 -68.00
CA LEU A 15 11.05 41.92 -67.62
C LEU A 15 11.55 42.12 -66.18
N ILE A 16 11.84 43.36 -65.79
CA ILE A 16 12.26 43.72 -64.42
C ILE A 16 11.15 43.38 -63.42
N ASN A 17 9.90 43.71 -63.73
CA ASN A 17 8.76 43.38 -62.87
C ASN A 17 8.57 41.87 -62.71
N ILE A 18 8.74 41.09 -63.79
CA ILE A 18 8.67 39.62 -63.72
C ILE A 18 9.77 39.07 -62.81
N ILE A 19 11.01 39.55 -62.95
CA ILE A 19 12.14 39.12 -62.11
C ILE A 19 11.88 39.47 -60.64
N LEU A 20 11.39 40.67 -60.35
CA LEU A 20 11.05 41.10 -58.98
C LEU A 20 9.96 40.23 -58.36
N VAL A 21 8.88 39.95 -59.10
CA VAL A 21 7.78 39.09 -58.61
C VAL A 21 8.27 37.67 -58.36
N LEU A 22 9.04 37.07 -59.28
CA LEU A 22 9.60 35.73 -59.10
C LEU A 22 10.55 35.65 -57.89
N THR A 23 11.37 36.70 -57.69
CA THR A 23 12.26 36.79 -56.53
C THR A 23 11.47 36.87 -55.23
N LEU A 24 10.41 37.69 -55.19
CA LEU A 24 9.53 37.81 -54.03
C LEU A 24 8.82 36.49 -53.71
N VAL A 25 8.29 35.79 -54.73
CA VAL A 25 7.67 34.47 -54.57
C VAL A 25 8.67 33.44 -54.05
N GLY A 26 9.90 33.44 -54.58
CA GLY A 26 10.97 32.55 -54.10
C GLY A 26 11.33 32.79 -52.64
N ILE A 27 11.49 34.06 -52.23
CA ILE A 27 11.76 34.44 -50.84
C ILE A 27 10.58 34.03 -49.94
N THR A 28 9.34 34.30 -50.35
CA THR A 28 8.14 33.97 -49.57
C THR A 28 7.98 32.46 -49.40
N ALA A 29 8.21 31.68 -50.47
CA ALA A 29 8.20 30.22 -50.42
C ALA A 29 9.31 29.66 -49.52
N TYR A 30 10.52 30.24 -49.57
CA TYR A 30 11.62 29.87 -48.70
C TYR A 30 11.30 30.10 -47.21
N TYR A 31 10.75 31.28 -46.88
CA TYR A 31 10.33 31.58 -45.51
C TYR A 31 9.17 30.68 -45.05
N ALA A 32 8.18 30.39 -45.91
CA ALA A 32 7.10 29.47 -45.59
C ALA A 32 7.60 28.05 -45.32
N TYR A 33 8.56 27.56 -46.12
CA TYR A 33 9.21 26.26 -45.91
C TYR A 33 10.01 26.23 -44.59
N GLN A 34 10.78 27.29 -44.30
CA GLN A 34 11.53 27.39 -43.05
C GLN A 34 10.61 27.43 -41.82
N ALA A 35 9.50 28.18 -41.91
CA ALA A 35 8.49 28.25 -40.85
C ALA A 35 7.81 26.89 -40.63
N SER A 36 7.46 26.16 -41.69
CA SER A 36 6.92 24.79 -41.58
C SER A 36 7.88 23.85 -40.87
N LYS A 37 9.17 23.89 -41.24
CA LYS A 37 10.19 23.04 -40.61
C LYS A 37 10.40 23.38 -39.12
N GLN A 38 10.34 24.66 -38.75
CA GLN A 38 10.40 25.09 -37.36
C GLN A 38 9.16 24.66 -36.57
N ALA A 39 7.97 24.72 -37.17
CA ALA A 39 6.75 24.22 -36.57
C ALA A 39 6.81 22.71 -36.30
N ASP A 40 7.28 21.92 -37.26
CA ASP A 40 7.46 20.47 -37.07
C ASP A 40 8.47 20.14 -35.96
N GLN A 41 9.55 20.93 -35.84
CA GLN A 41 10.52 20.78 -34.75
C GLN A 41 9.93 21.16 -33.40
N ALA A 42 9.14 22.24 -33.34
CA ALA A 42 8.46 22.67 -32.12
C ALA A 42 7.46 21.60 -31.65
N ILE A 43 6.67 21.03 -32.55
CA ILE A 43 5.73 19.93 -32.23
C ILE A 43 6.47 18.72 -31.67
N LYS A 44 7.57 18.31 -32.32
CA LYS A 44 8.40 17.20 -31.82
C LYS A 44 8.99 17.49 -30.44
N GLN A 45 9.43 18.73 -30.19
CA GLN A 45 9.95 19.13 -28.88
C GLN A 45 8.85 19.13 -27.82
N THR A 46 7.65 19.62 -28.13
CA THR A 46 6.52 19.57 -27.18
C THR A 46 6.12 18.14 -26.86
N ASP A 47 6.10 17.24 -27.84
CA ASP A 47 5.78 15.82 -27.62
C ASP A 47 6.81 15.14 -26.71
N ILE A 48 8.10 15.43 -26.91
CA ILE A 48 9.19 14.92 -26.06
C ILE A 48 9.05 15.46 -24.63
N MET A 49 8.81 16.77 -24.48
CA MET A 49 8.64 17.39 -23.17
C MET A 49 7.41 16.85 -22.41
N GLU A 50 6.29 16.62 -23.10
CA GLU A 50 5.10 16.03 -22.50
C GLU A 50 5.37 14.59 -22.07
N LYS A 51 6.06 13.79 -22.91
CA LYS A 51 6.43 12.42 -22.58
C LYS A 51 7.39 12.35 -21.40
N GLU A 52 8.41 13.22 -21.36
CA GLU A 52 9.34 13.31 -20.23
C GLU A 52 8.65 13.78 -18.94
N GLY A 53 7.73 14.73 -19.04
CA GLY A 53 6.93 15.19 -17.91
C GLY A 53 6.08 14.06 -17.32
N LYS A 54 5.37 13.32 -18.18
CA LYS A 54 4.62 12.12 -17.76
C LYS A 54 5.54 11.07 -17.17
N ARG A 55 6.68 10.77 -17.80
CA ARG A 55 7.66 9.81 -17.27
C ARG A 55 8.08 10.15 -15.84
N ARG A 56 8.44 11.40 -15.56
CA ARG A 56 8.83 11.82 -14.20
C ARG A 56 7.70 11.61 -13.20
N TYR A 57 6.50 12.04 -13.55
CA TYR A 57 5.32 11.83 -12.72
C TYR A 57 5.07 10.34 -12.43
N ILE A 58 5.17 9.48 -13.45
CA ILE A 58 5.00 8.03 -13.30
C ILE A 58 6.09 7.42 -12.42
N VAL A 59 7.35 7.85 -12.54
CA VAL A 59 8.43 7.40 -11.65
C VAL A 59 8.11 7.76 -10.20
N GLU A 60 7.66 8.99 -9.93
CA GLU A 60 7.25 9.40 -8.58
C GLU A 60 6.06 8.59 -8.07
N LEU A 61 5.05 8.37 -8.91
CA LEU A 61 3.89 7.56 -8.58
C LEU A 61 4.30 6.12 -8.22
N MET A 62 5.21 5.52 -9.00
CA MET A 62 5.73 4.19 -8.74
C MET A 62 6.50 4.12 -7.42
N LYS A 63 7.40 5.09 -7.19
CA LYS A 63 8.29 5.15 -6.04
C LYS A 63 7.56 5.39 -4.73
N TYR A 64 6.63 6.34 -4.72
CA TYR A 64 6.00 6.82 -3.48
C TYR A 64 4.65 6.17 -3.19
N ILE A 65 3.98 5.62 -4.20
CA ILE A 65 2.64 5.06 -4.05
C ILE A 65 2.62 3.57 -4.37
N ILE A 66 2.93 3.19 -5.61
CA ILE A 66 2.71 1.80 -6.06
C ILE A 66 3.60 0.81 -5.30
N ALA A 67 4.91 1.03 -5.26
CA ALA A 67 5.84 0.12 -4.59
C ALA A 67 5.58 0.03 -3.07
N PRO A 68 5.39 1.14 -2.32
CA PRO A 68 5.02 1.07 -0.92
C PRO A 68 3.69 0.35 -0.64
N LEU A 69 2.69 0.52 -1.51
CA LEU A 69 1.42 -0.20 -1.38
C LEU A 69 1.61 -1.71 -1.60
N ILE A 70 2.39 -2.12 -2.62
CA ILE A 70 2.72 -3.53 -2.86
C ILE A 70 3.40 -4.12 -1.62
N HIS A 71 4.44 -3.45 -1.11
CA HIS A 71 5.18 -3.94 0.06
C HIS A 71 4.29 -4.04 1.30
N LYS A 72 3.41 -3.06 1.52
CA LYS A 72 2.43 -3.11 2.61
C LYS A 72 1.51 -4.32 2.48
N LEU A 73 0.91 -4.54 1.31
CA LEU A 73 0.04 -5.68 1.05
C LEU A 73 0.77 -7.03 1.25
N GLU A 74 2.03 -7.12 0.82
CA GLU A 74 2.88 -8.30 1.07
C GLU A 74 3.08 -8.58 2.56
N SER A 75 3.39 -7.53 3.33
CA SER A 75 3.57 -7.62 4.77
C SER A 75 2.29 -8.01 5.52
N GLU A 76 1.10 -7.74 4.96
CA GLU A 76 -0.20 -8.06 5.56
C GLU A 76 -0.65 -9.51 5.27
N ILE A 77 -0.35 -10.04 4.07
CA ILE A 77 -0.80 -11.37 3.64
C ILE A 77 -0.30 -12.49 4.58
N GLY A 78 0.94 -12.40 5.06
CA GLY A 78 1.54 -13.37 5.96
C GLY A 78 0.83 -13.44 7.33
N PRO A 79 0.77 -12.33 8.09
CA PRO A 79 0.04 -12.23 9.35
C PRO A 79 -1.43 -12.63 9.26
N LEU A 80 -2.13 -12.26 8.17
CA LEU A 80 -3.52 -12.68 7.94
C LEU A 80 -3.68 -14.20 7.89
N LYS A 81 -2.68 -14.95 7.38
CA LYS A 81 -2.70 -16.42 7.37
C LYS A 81 -2.49 -17.01 8.76
N LYS A 82 -1.60 -16.40 9.56
CA LYS A 82 -1.21 -16.89 10.88
C LYS A 82 -2.17 -16.48 12.01
N ARG A 83 -3.13 -15.59 11.73
CA ARG A 83 -4.07 -15.02 12.74
C ARG A 83 -3.32 -14.37 13.90
N TYR A 84 -2.26 -13.64 13.57
CA TYR A 84 -1.43 -13.04 14.61
C TYR A 84 -2.12 -11.78 15.15
N TYR A 85 -2.92 -11.96 16.19
CA TYR A 85 -3.54 -10.85 16.91
C TYR A 85 -2.71 -10.46 18.12
N ILE A 86 -2.50 -9.16 18.29
CA ILE A 86 -1.74 -8.58 19.38
C ILE A 86 -2.66 -7.91 20.38
N GLY A 87 -2.22 -7.96 21.62
CA GLY A 87 -2.87 -7.30 22.72
C GLY A 87 -2.45 -5.85 22.87
N THR A 88 -3.39 -4.93 23.01
CA THR A 88 -3.10 -3.52 23.33
C THR A 88 -3.94 -3.03 24.49
N GLN A 89 -3.59 -1.85 25.04
CA GLN A 89 -4.43 -1.18 26.06
C GLN A 89 -5.85 -0.88 25.56
N GLN A 90 -6.08 -0.88 24.26
CA GLN A 90 -7.38 -0.62 23.62
C GLN A 90 -8.13 -1.92 23.26
N GLY A 91 -7.58 -3.08 23.62
CA GLY A 91 -8.10 -4.40 23.29
C GLY A 91 -7.23 -5.13 22.27
N LEU A 92 -7.79 -6.17 21.69
CA LEU A 92 -7.13 -6.98 20.67
C LEU A 92 -7.14 -6.29 19.30
N LEU A 93 -5.98 -6.26 18.63
CA LEU A 93 -5.81 -5.71 17.28
C LEU A 93 -5.11 -6.72 16.36
N ALA A 94 -5.42 -6.63 15.07
CA ALA A 94 -4.65 -7.33 14.05
C ALA A 94 -3.36 -6.55 13.74
N GLU A 95 -2.20 -7.16 13.97
CA GLU A 95 -0.91 -6.51 13.76
C GLU A 95 -0.68 -6.25 12.27
N ASN A 96 -0.16 -5.05 11.96
CA ASN A 96 0.16 -4.60 10.60
C ASN A 96 -1.00 -4.54 9.60
N ILE A 97 -2.21 -4.93 9.98
CA ILE A 97 -3.40 -4.91 9.11
C ILE A 97 -4.15 -3.60 9.32
N ASN A 98 -3.85 -2.61 8.47
CA ASN A 98 -4.31 -1.24 8.62
C ASN A 98 -4.75 -0.65 7.28
N LYS A 99 -5.34 0.54 7.30
CA LYS A 99 -5.71 1.27 6.08
C LYS A 99 -4.49 1.53 5.19
N LEU A 100 -4.66 1.48 3.87
CA LEU A 100 -3.62 1.72 2.87
C LEU A 100 -3.32 3.22 2.74
N VAL A 101 -2.57 3.73 3.72
CA VAL A 101 -2.09 5.12 3.76
C VAL A 101 -0.65 5.17 3.32
N VAL A 102 -0.38 5.94 2.27
CA VAL A 102 0.95 6.23 1.72
C VAL A 102 1.09 7.72 1.44
N LYS A 103 2.32 8.23 1.47
CA LYS A 103 2.63 9.64 1.21
C LYS A 103 3.43 9.79 -0.08
N PRO A 104 3.22 10.88 -0.86
CA PRO A 104 2.28 11.98 -0.59
C PRO A 104 0.82 11.64 -0.95
N GLU A 105 -0.14 12.14 -0.17
CA GLU A 105 -1.58 11.86 -0.36
C GLU A 105 -2.11 12.34 -1.72
N ILE A 106 -1.52 13.41 -2.27
CA ILE A 106 -1.90 13.96 -3.58
C ILE A 106 -1.70 12.89 -4.68
N LEU A 107 -0.56 12.19 -4.70
CA LEU A 107 -0.29 11.16 -5.69
C LEU A 107 -1.19 9.93 -5.50
N LEU A 108 -1.54 9.57 -4.25
CA LEU A 108 -2.53 8.52 -4.01
C LEU A 108 -3.91 8.91 -4.55
N ASN A 109 -4.31 10.17 -4.39
CA ASN A 109 -5.58 10.67 -4.91
C ASN A 109 -5.59 10.73 -6.43
N ASP A 110 -4.47 11.09 -7.06
CA ASP A 110 -4.32 11.01 -8.51
C ASP A 110 -4.44 9.56 -9.00
N LEU A 111 -3.77 8.60 -8.36
CA LEU A 111 -3.94 7.18 -8.68
C LEU A 111 -5.40 6.74 -8.59
N LYS A 112 -6.10 7.13 -7.52
CA LYS A 112 -7.51 6.80 -7.30
C LYS A 112 -8.44 7.46 -8.32
N ARG A 113 -8.09 8.65 -8.82
CA ARG A 113 -8.83 9.34 -9.87
C ARG A 113 -8.64 8.65 -11.22
N ASP A 114 -7.39 8.32 -11.54
CA ASP A 114 -7.01 7.79 -12.84
C ASP A 114 -7.37 6.29 -12.97
N PHE A 115 -7.47 5.57 -11.84
CA PHE A 115 -7.89 4.17 -11.76
C PHE A 115 -9.07 3.98 -10.77
N PRO A 116 -10.31 4.27 -11.20
CA PRO A 116 -11.50 4.18 -10.33
C PRO A 116 -11.76 2.79 -9.76
N ASP A 117 -11.38 1.72 -10.46
CA ASP A 117 -11.56 0.36 -9.96
C ASP A 117 -10.53 0.00 -8.87
N LEU A 118 -9.29 0.46 -9.01
CA LEU A 118 -8.30 0.37 -7.92
C LEU A 118 -8.77 1.15 -6.69
N LYS A 119 -9.34 2.35 -6.89
CA LYS A 119 -9.94 3.14 -5.80
C LYS A 119 -10.96 2.33 -5.02
N LYS A 120 -11.94 1.71 -5.70
CA LYS A 120 -12.98 0.89 -5.04
C LYS A 120 -12.39 -0.26 -4.24
N LYS A 121 -11.36 -0.91 -4.76
CA LYS A 121 -10.70 -2.02 -4.06
C LYS A 121 -9.91 -1.56 -2.83
N ILE A 122 -9.21 -0.43 -2.92
CA ILE A 122 -8.52 0.20 -1.78
C ILE A 122 -9.54 0.56 -0.70
N GLU A 123 -10.66 1.17 -1.07
CA GLU A 123 -11.72 1.54 -0.12
C GLU A 123 -12.34 0.28 0.54
N ASN A 124 -12.66 -0.75 -0.25
CA ASN A 124 -13.16 -2.03 0.27
C ASN A 124 -12.15 -2.73 1.20
N HIS A 125 -10.86 -2.66 0.88
CA HIS A 125 -9.79 -3.14 1.76
C HIS A 125 -9.80 -2.40 3.11
N ASP A 126 -9.78 -1.07 3.06
CA ASP A 126 -9.73 -0.21 4.25
C ASP A 126 -10.97 -0.38 5.14
N ASP A 127 -12.15 -0.55 4.54
CA ASP A 127 -13.40 -0.84 5.23
C ASP A 127 -13.34 -2.20 5.92
N LYS A 128 -12.82 -3.23 5.25
CA LYS A 128 -12.65 -4.56 5.87
C LYS A 128 -11.62 -4.58 6.99
N CYS A 129 -10.52 -3.83 6.86
CA CYS A 129 -9.58 -3.64 7.95
C CYS A 129 -10.28 -3.04 9.16
N GLN A 130 -11.09 -1.99 8.98
CA GLN A 130 -11.83 -1.37 10.07
C GLN A 130 -12.82 -2.35 10.72
N ILE A 131 -13.63 -3.05 9.91
CA ILE A 131 -14.59 -4.05 10.41
C ILE A 131 -13.86 -5.15 11.19
N LEU A 132 -12.70 -5.61 10.72
CA LEU A 132 -11.89 -6.61 11.42
C LEU A 132 -11.47 -6.11 12.81
N GLN A 133 -10.93 -4.88 12.91
CA GLN A 133 -10.51 -4.32 14.19
C GLN A 133 -11.69 -4.17 15.16
N GLU A 134 -12.85 -3.72 14.69
CA GLU A 134 -14.07 -3.64 15.50
C GLU A 134 -14.54 -5.01 15.99
N LYS A 135 -14.49 -6.04 15.13
CA LYS A 135 -14.89 -7.41 15.49
C LYS A 135 -13.92 -8.06 16.48
N LEU A 136 -12.62 -7.84 16.34
CA LEU A 136 -11.61 -8.31 17.29
C LEU A 136 -11.82 -7.68 18.66
N LYS A 137 -12.09 -6.37 18.72
CA LYS A 137 -12.44 -5.67 19.96
C LYS A 137 -13.70 -6.26 20.61
N ASN A 138 -14.76 -6.49 19.83
CA ASN A 138 -15.99 -7.08 20.33
C ASN A 138 -15.83 -8.53 20.82
N LEU A 139 -14.87 -9.28 20.25
CA LEU A 139 -14.53 -10.63 20.71
C LEU A 139 -13.76 -10.57 22.02
N ASP A 140 -12.78 -9.68 22.13
CA ASP A 140 -12.02 -9.42 23.35
C ASP A 140 -12.95 -9.08 24.52
N GLU A 141 -13.88 -8.12 24.32
CA GLU A 141 -14.87 -7.73 25.33
C GLU A 141 -15.82 -8.87 25.73
N ALA A 142 -16.18 -9.76 24.79
CA ALA A 142 -17.06 -10.90 25.07
C ALA A 142 -16.38 -11.99 25.90
N ILE A 143 -15.06 -12.14 25.78
CA ILE A 143 -14.26 -13.05 26.58
C ILE A 143 -13.92 -12.40 27.93
N TYR A 144 -13.50 -11.13 27.91
CA TYR A 144 -12.96 -10.40 29.05
C TYR A 144 -14.03 -9.84 30.00
N THR A 145 -14.88 -10.74 30.49
CA THR A 145 -15.98 -10.45 31.42
C THR A 145 -15.51 -10.40 32.89
N PRO A 146 -16.28 -9.81 33.82
CA PRO A 146 -15.99 -9.90 35.25
C PRO A 146 -15.83 -11.35 35.74
N GLY A 147 -16.71 -12.27 35.31
CA GLY A 147 -16.62 -13.68 35.68
C GLY A 147 -15.36 -14.37 35.13
N PHE A 148 -14.87 -13.96 33.95
CA PHE A 148 -13.57 -14.42 33.45
C PHE A 148 -12.42 -13.95 34.35
N LYS A 149 -12.42 -12.69 34.78
CA LYS A 149 -11.41 -12.15 35.70
C LYS A 149 -11.39 -12.89 37.03
N GLU A 150 -12.57 -13.13 37.60
CA GLU A 150 -12.73 -13.91 38.83
C GLU A 150 -12.17 -15.33 38.66
N LYS A 151 -12.55 -16.03 37.59
CA LYS A 151 -12.02 -17.37 37.27
C LYS A 151 -10.49 -17.37 37.14
N CYS A 152 -9.92 -16.36 36.49
CA CYS A 152 -8.46 -16.20 36.40
C CYS A 152 -7.83 -16.04 37.78
N HIS A 153 -8.34 -15.14 38.62
CA HIS A 153 -7.85 -14.93 39.99
C HIS A 153 -7.93 -16.19 40.83
N GLU A 154 -9.03 -16.93 40.76
CA GLU A 154 -9.22 -18.19 41.47
C GLU A 154 -8.16 -19.22 41.09
N ARG A 155 -7.93 -19.44 39.79
CA ARG A 155 -6.94 -20.41 39.31
C ARG A 155 -5.51 -20.00 39.63
N ILE A 156 -5.19 -18.71 39.52
CA ILE A 156 -3.88 -18.17 39.93
C ILE A 156 -3.67 -18.38 41.43
N ALA A 157 -4.68 -18.08 42.25
CA ALA A 157 -4.61 -18.27 43.70
C ALA A 157 -4.45 -19.75 44.06
N GLU A 158 -5.15 -20.66 43.37
CA GLU A 158 -5.01 -22.11 43.52
C GLU A 158 -3.60 -22.58 43.15
N TYR A 159 -3.10 -22.17 41.99
CA TYR A 159 -1.76 -22.51 41.51
C TYR A 159 -0.67 -22.06 42.49
N ASN A 160 -0.78 -20.83 43.00
CA ASN A 160 0.18 -20.22 43.91
C ASN A 160 0.20 -20.84 45.32
N LYS A 161 -0.81 -21.62 45.75
CA LYS A 161 -0.78 -22.30 47.07
C LYS A 161 0.39 -23.28 47.22
N ARG A 162 1.02 -23.68 46.10
CA ARG A 162 2.12 -24.64 46.06
C ARG A 162 3.50 -24.01 46.15
N TYR A 163 3.57 -22.68 46.11
CA TYR A 163 4.81 -21.93 45.97
C TYR A 163 4.87 -20.81 47.00
N ASP A 164 6.05 -20.60 47.57
CA ASP A 164 6.31 -19.39 48.36
C ASP A 164 6.42 -18.18 47.43
N ALA A 165 6.14 -16.98 47.96
CA ALA A 165 6.18 -15.74 47.16
C ALA A 165 7.57 -15.41 46.56
N SER A 166 8.64 -16.05 47.04
CA SER A 166 10.00 -15.94 46.50
C SER A 166 10.32 -16.97 45.41
N ASP A 167 9.43 -17.93 45.14
CA ASP A 167 9.63 -18.93 44.09
C ASP A 167 9.49 -18.27 42.71
N PRO A 168 10.41 -18.52 41.76
CA PRO A 168 10.30 -18.00 40.38
C PRO A 168 9.00 -18.39 39.67
N LYS A 169 8.35 -19.49 40.08
CA LYS A 169 7.07 -19.95 39.54
C LYS A 169 5.87 -19.22 40.15
N PHE A 170 6.05 -18.50 41.26
CA PHE A 170 4.97 -17.77 41.89
C PHE A 170 4.49 -16.63 40.98
N LEU A 171 3.22 -16.68 40.59
CA LEU A 171 2.61 -15.60 39.81
C LEU A 171 2.18 -14.50 40.76
N SER A 172 2.86 -13.34 40.73
CA SER A 172 2.51 -12.21 41.61
C SER A 172 1.02 -11.84 41.48
N LYS A 173 0.41 -11.29 42.54
CA LYS A 173 -1.04 -11.13 42.71
C LYS A 173 -1.79 -10.30 41.66
N ASP A 174 -1.12 -9.79 40.63
CA ASP A 174 -1.84 -9.23 39.49
C ASP A 174 -1.19 -9.60 38.15
N PRO A 175 -1.26 -10.88 37.72
CA PRO A 175 -0.94 -11.24 36.33
C PRO A 175 -1.94 -10.58 35.38
N LEU A 176 -3.09 -10.12 35.90
CA LEU A 176 -4.11 -9.34 35.22
C LEU A 176 -3.80 -7.81 35.17
N ALA A 177 -2.78 -7.30 35.86
CA ALA A 177 -2.33 -5.91 35.70
C ALA A 177 -1.57 -5.73 34.39
N TYR A 178 -0.92 -6.81 33.91
CA TYR A 178 -0.06 -6.78 32.73
C TYR A 178 -0.54 -7.70 31.60
N SER A 179 -1.32 -8.75 31.89
CA SER A 179 -1.51 -9.88 30.97
C SER A 179 -2.93 -10.49 30.79
N PRO A 180 -4.07 -9.87 31.15
CA PRO A 180 -5.37 -10.45 30.79
C PRO A 180 -5.52 -10.57 29.27
N ILE A 181 -4.96 -9.57 28.59
CA ILE A 181 -4.90 -9.52 27.14
C ILE A 181 -4.07 -10.69 26.59
N ALA A 182 -3.06 -11.19 27.31
CA ALA A 182 -2.32 -12.38 26.87
C ALA A 182 -3.18 -13.64 26.98
N PHE A 183 -3.95 -13.82 28.06
CA PHE A 183 -4.82 -15.00 28.15
C PHE A 183 -5.91 -14.95 27.08
N VAL A 184 -6.54 -13.79 26.87
CA VAL A 184 -7.52 -13.62 25.79
C VAL A 184 -6.88 -13.88 24.42
N ARG A 185 -5.67 -13.37 24.17
CA ARG A 185 -4.89 -13.66 22.95
C ARG A 185 -4.69 -15.17 22.76
N TYR A 186 -4.33 -15.90 23.80
CA TYR A 186 -4.07 -17.34 23.71
C TYR A 186 -5.35 -18.12 23.46
N ILE A 187 -6.45 -17.71 24.08
CA ILE A 187 -7.77 -18.27 23.83
C ILE A 187 -8.16 -18.07 22.37
N ILE A 188 -8.05 -16.85 21.83
CA ILE A 188 -8.47 -16.52 20.46
C ILE A 188 -7.56 -17.19 19.42
N ASN A 189 -6.26 -17.29 19.69
CA ASN A 189 -5.29 -17.92 18.79
C ASN A 189 -5.20 -19.45 18.98
N ASN A 190 -6.00 -20.02 19.89
CA ASN A 190 -5.98 -21.45 20.22
C ASN A 190 -4.60 -21.97 20.60
N ILE A 191 -3.87 -21.21 21.41
CA ILE A 191 -2.51 -21.56 21.85
C ILE A 191 -2.59 -22.53 23.02
N SER A 192 -2.28 -23.81 22.77
CA SER A 192 -2.25 -24.86 23.80
C SER A 192 -1.04 -24.78 24.71
N GLU A 193 0.08 -24.25 24.20
CA GLU A 193 1.36 -24.20 24.90
C GLU A 193 1.94 -22.80 24.85
N ALA A 194 2.22 -22.22 26.02
CA ALA A 194 2.89 -20.95 26.11
C ALA A 194 4.38 -21.08 25.77
N PRO A 195 4.99 -20.08 25.11
CA PRO A 195 6.44 -20.00 24.95
C PRO A 195 7.17 -20.14 26.28
N GLU A 196 8.35 -20.78 26.26
CA GLU A 196 9.20 -20.96 27.45
C GLU A 196 9.69 -19.64 28.07
N SER A 197 9.70 -18.57 27.29
CA SER A 197 10.05 -17.23 27.76
C SER A 197 8.98 -16.59 28.65
N GLU A 198 7.76 -17.13 28.70
CA GLU A 198 6.63 -16.55 29.44
C GLU A 198 6.63 -17.05 30.88
N ASN A 199 6.57 -16.14 31.85
CA ASN A 199 6.59 -16.47 33.28
C ASN A 199 5.37 -17.28 33.75
N PHE A 200 4.31 -17.35 32.95
CA PHE A 200 3.10 -18.11 33.23
C PHE A 200 3.02 -19.44 32.45
N GLN A 201 4.12 -19.90 31.83
CA GLN A 201 4.10 -21.11 31.01
C GLN A 201 3.58 -22.34 31.77
N ASP A 202 4.15 -22.62 32.94
CA ASP A 202 3.76 -23.78 33.76
C ASP A 202 2.29 -23.68 34.18
N PHE A 203 1.82 -22.48 34.53
CA PHE A 203 0.41 -22.23 34.81
C PHE A 203 -0.48 -22.51 33.59
N TRP A 204 -0.11 -22.02 32.41
CA TRP A 204 -0.88 -22.24 31.18
C TRP A 204 -0.90 -23.72 30.78
N ARG A 205 0.20 -24.45 31.00
CA ARG A 205 0.26 -25.89 30.74
C ARG A 205 -0.75 -26.66 31.60
N GLU A 206 -0.99 -26.22 32.83
CA GLU A 206 -1.90 -26.89 33.77
C GLU A 206 -3.36 -26.44 33.60
N TYR A 207 -3.61 -25.14 33.45
CA TYR A 207 -4.95 -24.55 33.46
C TYR A 207 -5.43 -24.04 32.09
N GLY A 208 -4.55 -23.98 31.08
CA GLY A 208 -4.85 -23.41 29.76
C GLY A 208 -6.02 -24.09 29.06
N ALA A 209 -6.15 -25.42 29.17
CA ALA A 209 -7.27 -26.17 28.61
C ALA A 209 -8.64 -25.65 29.11
N VAL A 210 -8.74 -25.33 30.41
CA VAL A 210 -9.96 -24.80 31.04
C VAL A 210 -10.34 -23.40 30.53
N PHE A 211 -9.35 -22.62 30.09
CA PHE A 211 -9.60 -21.33 29.45
C PHE A 211 -9.92 -21.48 27.97
N LEU A 212 -9.33 -22.46 27.29
CA LEU A 212 -9.60 -22.74 25.87
C LEU A 212 -11.05 -23.20 25.63
N GLU A 213 -11.69 -23.85 26.61
CA GLU A 213 -13.13 -24.18 26.58
C GLU A 213 -14.04 -22.94 26.33
N ILE A 214 -13.56 -21.72 26.60
CA ILE A 214 -14.31 -20.48 26.29
C ILE A 214 -14.61 -20.37 24.79
N ARG A 215 -13.74 -20.93 23.92
CA ARG A 215 -13.93 -20.97 22.47
C ARG A 215 -15.15 -21.81 22.07
N ASP A 216 -15.51 -22.79 22.89
CA ASP A 216 -16.60 -23.73 22.60
C ASP A 216 -17.98 -23.15 22.94
N ARG A 217 -18.02 -22.02 23.65
CA ARG A 217 -19.27 -21.27 23.84
C ARG A 217 -19.81 -20.82 22.48
N GLU A 218 -21.08 -21.09 22.22
CA GLU A 218 -21.71 -20.80 20.92
C GLU A 218 -21.56 -19.33 20.50
N ASP A 219 -21.67 -18.38 21.44
CA ASP A 219 -21.56 -16.96 21.18
C ASP A 219 -20.13 -16.52 20.80
N ILE A 220 -19.11 -17.18 21.37
CA ILE A 220 -17.70 -16.93 21.06
C ILE A 220 -17.32 -17.59 19.74
N LYS A 221 -17.72 -18.84 19.54
CA LYS A 221 -17.48 -19.57 18.29
C LYS A 221 -18.04 -18.83 17.08
N ALA A 222 -19.28 -18.33 17.17
CA ALA A 222 -19.90 -17.55 16.09
C ALA A 222 -19.12 -16.28 15.76
N LYS A 223 -18.55 -15.59 16.75
CA LYS A 223 -17.70 -14.39 16.55
C LYS A 223 -16.38 -14.75 15.88
N ILE A 224 -15.74 -15.86 16.30
CA ILE A 224 -14.51 -16.36 15.67
C ILE A 224 -14.77 -16.73 14.21
N ASP A 225 -15.86 -17.43 13.92
CA ASP A 225 -16.24 -17.80 12.54
C ASP A 225 -16.52 -16.56 11.66
N GLU A 226 -17.13 -15.51 12.23
CA GLU A 226 -17.32 -14.24 11.53
C GLU A 226 -15.99 -13.55 11.20
N ILE A 227 -15.08 -13.48 12.18
CA ILE A 227 -13.72 -12.93 11.99
C ILE A 227 -12.97 -13.72 10.91
N ASP A 228 -13.07 -15.05 10.92
CA ASP A 228 -12.42 -15.90 9.93
C ASP A 228 -12.89 -15.61 8.50
N ARG A 229 -14.19 -15.35 8.31
CA ARG A 229 -14.74 -14.94 7.00
C ARG A 229 -14.23 -13.57 6.56
N ILE A 230 -14.11 -12.62 7.50
CA ILE A 230 -13.58 -11.29 7.21
C ILE A 230 -12.11 -11.39 6.79
N VAL A 231 -11.30 -12.14 7.55
CA VAL A 231 -9.89 -12.37 7.28
C VAL A 231 -9.69 -13.01 5.90
N GLU A 232 -10.50 -14.00 5.54
CA GLU A 232 -10.38 -14.63 4.22
C GLU A 232 -10.77 -13.69 3.08
N GLY A 233 -11.82 -12.89 3.28
CA GLY A 233 -12.19 -11.84 2.34
C GLY A 233 -11.09 -10.78 2.18
N LEU A 234 -10.44 -10.40 3.29
CA LEU A 234 -9.36 -9.42 3.29
C LEU A 234 -8.13 -9.96 2.56
N LYS A 235 -7.69 -11.20 2.83
CA LYS A 235 -6.60 -11.85 2.09
C LYS A 235 -6.82 -11.83 0.57
N LYS A 236 -8.03 -12.17 0.13
CA LYS A 236 -8.38 -12.20 -1.29
C LYS A 236 -8.23 -10.81 -1.90
N ILE A 237 -8.77 -9.78 -1.25
CA ILE A 237 -8.68 -8.39 -1.73
C ILE A 237 -7.24 -7.89 -1.71
N SER A 238 -6.46 -8.18 -0.66
CA SER A 238 -5.06 -7.78 -0.58
C SER A 238 -4.22 -8.41 -1.70
N GLN A 239 -4.47 -9.68 -2.02
CA GLN A 239 -3.80 -10.38 -3.13
C GLN A 239 -4.20 -9.78 -4.49
N GLU A 240 -5.50 -9.58 -4.73
CA GLU A 240 -5.99 -8.99 -5.99
C GLU A 240 -5.48 -7.55 -6.20
N LEU A 241 -5.45 -6.74 -5.14
CA LEU A 241 -4.88 -5.39 -5.18
C LEU A 241 -3.39 -5.42 -5.51
N LYS A 242 -2.64 -6.33 -4.87
CA LYS A 242 -1.21 -6.49 -5.11
C LYS A 242 -0.94 -6.80 -6.59
N GLU A 243 -1.63 -7.80 -7.13
CA GLU A 243 -1.46 -8.24 -8.52
C GLU A 243 -1.79 -7.11 -9.52
N GLU A 244 -2.84 -6.32 -9.26
CA GLU A 244 -3.18 -5.18 -10.12
C GLU A 244 -2.16 -4.05 -10.04
N LEU A 245 -1.64 -3.75 -8.85
CA LEU A 245 -0.58 -2.76 -8.67
C LEU A 245 0.73 -3.21 -9.32
N GLU A 246 1.09 -4.49 -9.23
CA GLU A 246 2.25 -5.06 -9.92
C GLU A 246 2.09 -4.98 -11.44
N LYS A 247 0.92 -5.32 -11.96
CA LYS A 247 0.62 -5.18 -13.39
C LYS A 247 0.67 -3.73 -13.85
N LEU A 248 0.14 -2.80 -13.06
CA LEU A 248 0.20 -1.37 -13.35
C LEU A 248 1.65 -0.86 -13.38
N ARG A 249 2.45 -1.25 -12.38
CA ARG A 249 3.88 -0.99 -12.32
C ARG A 249 4.58 -1.49 -13.59
N ASP A 250 4.34 -2.73 -13.98
CA ASP A 250 5.04 -3.34 -15.11
C ASP A 250 4.62 -2.73 -16.45
N ASN A 251 3.35 -2.35 -16.61
CA ASN A 251 2.88 -1.59 -17.77
C ASN A 251 3.61 -0.24 -17.88
N TYR A 252 3.69 0.51 -16.77
CA TYR A 252 4.40 1.80 -16.77
C TYR A 252 5.88 1.66 -17.07
N ARG A 253 6.54 0.60 -16.57
CA ARG A 253 7.93 0.32 -16.91
C ARG A 253 8.14 0.14 -18.40
N GLN A 254 7.26 -0.62 -19.05
CA GLN A 254 7.35 -0.89 -20.49
C GLN A 254 7.01 0.34 -21.33
N GLU A 255 5.96 1.08 -20.98
CA GLU A 255 5.50 2.24 -21.75
C GLU A 255 6.48 3.43 -21.70
N TYR A 256 7.11 3.65 -20.54
CA TYR A 256 7.97 4.82 -20.28
C TYR A 256 9.46 4.49 -20.18
N ASP A 257 9.85 3.24 -20.48
CA ASP A 257 11.24 2.74 -20.38
C ASP A 257 11.86 3.09 -19.02
N ILE A 258 11.18 2.65 -17.95
CA ILE A 258 11.58 2.90 -16.56
C ILE A 258 12.27 1.64 -16.02
N SER A 259 13.53 1.80 -15.62
CA SER A 259 14.32 0.75 -14.99
C SER A 259 13.93 0.56 -13.52
N ILE A 260 14.18 -0.63 -12.97
CA ILE A 260 13.82 -0.96 -11.57
C ILE A 260 14.48 0.01 -10.58
N GLY A 261 15.76 0.34 -10.80
CA GLY A 261 16.52 1.21 -9.92
C GLY A 261 16.00 2.65 -9.84
N GLU A 262 15.14 3.08 -10.76
CA GLU A 262 14.58 4.45 -10.73
C GLU A 262 13.46 4.62 -9.70
N PHE A 263 12.78 3.54 -9.31
CA PHE A 263 11.62 3.61 -8.41
C PHE A 263 11.70 2.63 -7.23
N ASP A 264 12.63 1.68 -7.23
CA ASP A 264 12.81 0.73 -6.13
C ASP A 264 14.26 0.74 -5.63
N GLU A 265 14.51 1.57 -4.61
CA GLU A 265 15.83 1.69 -3.96
C GLU A 265 16.20 0.43 -3.16
N SER A 266 15.22 -0.39 -2.74
CA SER A 266 15.47 -1.60 -1.95
C SER A 266 16.09 -2.73 -2.79
N LEU A 267 15.74 -2.79 -4.08
CA LEU A 267 16.33 -3.74 -5.03
C LEU A 267 17.73 -3.32 -5.52
N LEU A 268 18.10 -2.03 -5.44
CA LEU A 268 19.46 -1.57 -5.76
C LEU A 268 20.50 -2.09 -4.75
N LEU A 269 20.13 -2.23 -3.48
CA LEU A 269 21.01 -2.79 -2.44
C LEU A 269 21.16 -4.31 -2.53
N THR A 270 20.19 -5.00 -3.13
CA THR A 270 20.25 -6.45 -3.33
C THR A 270 21.12 -6.81 -4.54
N TYR A 271 21.21 -5.93 -5.55
CA TYR A 271 22.03 -6.14 -6.76
C TYR A 271 23.46 -5.60 -6.68
N MET A 272 23.80 -4.80 -5.67
CA MET A 272 25.18 -4.34 -5.40
C MET A 272 25.84 -5.07 -4.22
N GLY A 273 25.20 -6.13 -3.72
CA GLY A 273 25.60 -6.89 -2.54
C GLY A 273 26.00 -8.35 -2.82
N ASP A 274 26.54 -8.63 -4.01
CA ASP A 274 27.25 -9.89 -4.35
C ASP A 274 28.70 -9.58 -4.75
#